data_AF-K2DA41-F1
#
_entry.id   AF-K2DA41-F1
#
_cell.length_a   1.000
_cell.length_b   1.000
_cell.length_c   1.000
_cell.angle_alpha   90.00
_cell.angle_beta   90.00
_cell.angle_gamma   90.00
#
_symmetry.space_group_name_H-M   'P 1'
#
loop_
_entity.id
_entity.type
_entity.pdbx_description
1 polymer ?
#
loop_
_entity_poly.entity_id
_entity_poly.type
_entity_poly.pdbx_seq_one_letter_code
_entity_poly.pdbx_strand_id
1 'polypeptide(L)'
;MENINEKSRKEILSICSKVIENHLGIIEASRILADYRDNYLGITNYDDILLFDEIKSETDSLPIGKERDMWNKKVLEEKDKEIRKIEAKYRDRVLKACNRLLEEMR
;
A
#
# COMPACT_ATOMS: atom_id res chain seq x y z
N MET A 1 -9.49 2.23 -25.49
CA MET A 1 -8.60 1.85 -24.38
C MET A 1 -8.56 3.05 -23.47
N GLU A 2 -9.15 2.96 -22.29
CA GLU A 2 -9.02 4.03 -21.29
C GLU A 2 -7.56 4.08 -20.84
N ASN A 3 -6.87 5.14 -21.24
CA ASN A 3 -5.52 5.42 -20.77
C ASN A 3 -5.59 5.70 -19.28
N ILE A 4 -4.70 5.07 -18.51
CA ILE A 4 -4.45 5.42 -17.11
C ILE A 4 -4.26 6.94 -17.02
N ASN A 5 -5.02 7.61 -16.16
CA ASN A 5 -4.83 9.04 -15.90
C ASN A 5 -3.36 9.29 -15.51
N GLU A 6 -2.65 10.15 -16.25
CA GLU A 6 -1.23 10.43 -16.03
C GLU A 6 -0.94 10.90 -14.60
N LYS A 7 -1.90 11.59 -13.97
CA LYS A 7 -1.81 11.97 -12.56
C LYS A 7 -1.77 10.75 -11.64
N SER A 8 -2.73 9.85 -11.77
CA SER A 8 -2.81 8.61 -10.97
C SER A 8 -1.57 7.74 -11.17
N ARG A 9 -1.06 7.64 -12.40
CA ARG A 9 0.20 6.94 -12.68
C ARG A 9 1.37 7.52 -11.89
N LYS A 10 1.54 8.85 -11.90
CA LYS A 10 2.62 9.52 -11.15
C LYS A 10 2.47 9.32 -9.64
N GLU A 11 1.23 9.32 -9.14
CA GLU A 11 0.94 9.08 -7.72
C GLU A 11 1.30 7.63 -7.32
N ILE A 12 0.87 6.63 -8.10
CA ILE A 12 1.22 5.22 -7.88
C ILE A 12 2.75 5.03 -7.86
N LEU A 13 3.45 5.53 -8.88
CA LEU A 13 4.92 5.44 -8.95
C LEU A 13 5.59 6.11 -7.74
N SER A 14 5.10 7.28 -7.33
CA SER A 14 5.62 7.98 -6.16
C SER A 14 5.42 7.19 -4.86
N ILE A 15 4.27 6.54 -4.69
CA ILE A 15 3.99 5.69 -3.52
C ILE A 15 4.94 4.49 -3.51
N CYS A 16 5.09 3.79 -4.64
CA CYS A 16 6.00 2.65 -4.77
C CYS A 16 7.46 3.03 -4.43
N SER A 17 7.95 4.17 -4.93
CA SER A 17 9.27 4.68 -4.57
C SER A 17 9.41 4.94 -3.08
N LYS A 18 8.44 5.60 -2.44
CA LYS A 18 8.48 5.87 -0.99
C LYS A 18 8.49 4.60 -0.15
N VAL A 19 7.82 3.53 -0.58
CA VAL A 19 7.87 2.24 0.12
C VAL A 19 9.27 1.63 0.02
N ILE A 20 9.87 1.63 -1.17
CA ILE A 20 11.22 1.09 -1.40
C ILE A 20 12.27 1.88 -0.63
N GLU A 21 12.13 3.20 -0.56
CA GLU A 21 12.99 4.11 0.21
C GLU A 21 12.67 4.12 1.71
N ASN A 22 11.70 3.31 2.15
CA ASN A 22 11.26 3.19 3.55
C ASN A 22 10.77 4.54 4.15
N HIS A 23 10.21 5.41 3.31
CA HIS A 23 9.54 6.66 3.67
C HIS A 23 8.04 6.49 3.90
N LEU A 24 7.45 5.35 3.51
CA LEU A 24 6.05 5.02 3.73
C LEU A 24 5.91 3.56 4.19
N GLY A 25 5.08 3.32 5.20
CA GLY A 25 4.83 1.98 5.75
C GLY A 25 4.14 1.04 4.76
N ILE A 26 4.29 -0.26 4.98
CA ILE A 26 3.76 -1.30 4.07
C ILE A 26 2.23 -1.25 4.05
N ILE A 27 1.61 -1.14 5.23
CA ILE A 27 0.14 -1.11 5.34
C ILE A 27 -0.41 0.19 4.76
N GLU A 28 0.18 1.33 5.12
CA GLU A 28 -0.26 2.64 4.65
C GLU A 28 -0.22 2.73 3.13
N ALA A 29 0.91 2.33 2.52
CA ALA A 29 1.05 2.31 1.08
C ALA A 29 0.05 1.36 0.41
N SER A 30 -0.14 0.15 0.95
CA SER A 30 -1.06 -0.84 0.38
C SER A 30 -2.50 -0.35 0.39
N ARG A 31 -2.93 0.32 1.47
CA ARG A 31 -4.27 0.93 1.53
C ARG A 31 -4.46 2.00 0.45
N ILE A 32 -3.45 2.85 0.25
CA ILE A 32 -3.50 3.90 -0.78
C ILE A 32 -3.49 3.28 -2.19
N LEU A 33 -2.63 2.28 -2.44
CA LEU A 33 -2.51 1.61 -3.74
C LEU A 33 -3.79 0.84 -4.10
N ALA A 34 -4.45 0.22 -3.13
CA ALA A 34 -5.75 -0.43 -3.33
C ALA A 34 -6.84 0.54 -3.81
N ASP A 35 -6.79 1.82 -3.44
CA ASP A 35 -7.74 2.83 -3.92
C ASP A 35 -7.54 3.19 -5.42
N TYR A 36 -6.41 2.83 -6.01
CA TYR A 36 -6.12 3.00 -7.45
C TYR A 36 -6.47 1.78 -8.29
N ARG A 37 -7.30 0.85 -7.79
CA ARG A 37 -7.65 -0.40 -8.47
C ARG A 37 -8.03 -0.24 -9.95
N ASP A 38 -8.85 0.76 -10.24
CA ASP A 38 -9.34 1.04 -11.60
C ASP A 38 -8.27 1.69 -12.51
N ASN A 39 -7.15 2.15 -11.93
CA ASN A 39 -6.03 2.75 -12.65
C ASN A 39 -4.94 1.74 -13.05
N TYR A 40 -5.10 0.45 -12.75
CA TYR A 40 -4.14 -0.59 -13.14
C TYR A 40 -4.50 -1.27 -14.49
N LEU A 41 -5.33 -0.64 -15.33
CA LEU A 41 -5.69 -1.19 -16.63
C LEU A 41 -4.44 -1.43 -17.50
N GLY A 42 -4.19 -2.70 -17.86
CA GLY A 42 -3.04 -3.10 -18.68
C GLY A 42 -1.83 -3.61 -17.88
N ILE A 43 -1.90 -3.63 -16.55
CA ILE A 43 -0.90 -4.29 -15.69
C ILE A 43 -1.02 -5.81 -15.83
N THR A 44 0.11 -6.49 -16.01
CA THR A 44 0.13 -7.93 -16.27
C THR A 44 -0.03 -8.79 -15.02
N ASN A 45 0.32 -8.26 -13.84
CA ASN A 45 0.30 -9.02 -12.60
C ASN A 45 -0.85 -8.60 -11.68
N TYR A 46 -2.04 -9.13 -11.94
CA TYR A 46 -3.25 -8.83 -11.16
C TYR A 46 -3.15 -9.29 -9.69
N ASP A 47 -2.33 -10.30 -9.38
CA ASP A 47 -2.10 -10.77 -8.01
C ASP A 47 -1.45 -9.71 -7.13
N ASP A 48 -0.66 -8.80 -7.71
CA ASP A 48 -0.07 -7.67 -6.96
C ASP A 48 -1.12 -6.65 -6.55
N ILE A 49 -2.16 -6.46 -7.38
CA ILE A 49 -3.27 -5.57 -7.08
C ILE A 49 -4.13 -6.20 -5.98
N LEU A 50 -4.42 -7.50 -6.09
CA LEU A 50 -5.17 -8.24 -5.07
C LEU A 50 -4.43 -8.28 -3.73
N LEU A 51 -3.10 -8.30 -3.73
CA LEU A 51 -2.29 -8.18 -2.51
C LEU A 51 -2.56 -6.87 -1.76
N PHE A 52 -2.70 -5.74 -2.46
CA PHE A 52 -3.01 -4.47 -1.80
C PHE A 52 -4.42 -4.47 -1.21
N ASP A 53 -5.40 -5.03 -1.94
CA ASP A 53 -6.77 -5.22 -1.45
C ASP A 53 -6.81 -6.14 -0.22
N GLU A 54 -6.05 -7.24 -0.24
CA GLU A 54 -5.89 -8.19 0.88
C GLU A 54 -5.40 -7.46 2.13
N ILE A 55 -4.32 -6.68 2.01
CA ILE A 55 -3.75 -5.93 3.14
C ILE A 55 -4.73 -4.85 3.61
N LYS A 56 -5.39 -4.14 2.70
CA LYS A 56 -6.37 -3.12 3.06
C LYS A 56 -7.51 -3.73 3.88
N SER A 57 -8.03 -4.87 3.46
CA SER A 57 -9.10 -5.57 4.18
C SER A 57 -8.63 -6.18 5.51
N GLU A 58 -7.46 -6.82 5.56
CA GLU A 58 -6.94 -7.43 6.81
C GLU A 58 -6.63 -6.35 7.86
N THR A 59 -6.30 -5.14 7.42
CA THR A 59 -5.85 -4.08 8.30
C THR A 59 -6.89 -3.01 8.59
N ASP A 60 -8.09 -3.03 8.00
CA ASP A 60 -9.08 -1.94 8.05
C ASP A 60 -9.36 -1.36 9.46
N SER A 61 -9.29 -2.20 10.48
CA SER A 61 -9.48 -1.85 11.90
C SER A 61 -8.25 -1.27 12.61
N LEU A 62 -7.09 -1.21 11.94
CA LEU A 62 -5.84 -0.71 12.50
C LEU A 62 -5.69 0.80 12.32
N PRO A 63 -5.20 1.52 13.33
CA PRO A 63 -5.02 2.96 13.25
C PRO A 63 -3.75 3.32 12.46
N ILE A 64 -3.91 3.74 11.21
CA ILE A 64 -2.82 4.07 10.28
C ILE A 64 -2.94 5.53 9.81
N GLY A 65 -1.84 6.26 9.81
CA GLY A 65 -1.82 7.67 9.40
C GLY A 65 -2.58 8.56 10.39
N LYS A 66 -3.38 9.50 9.86
CA LYS A 66 -4.00 10.58 10.65
C LYS A 66 -5.04 10.13 11.68
N GLU A 67 -5.69 8.98 11.47
CA GLU A 67 -6.70 8.49 12.42
C GLU A 67 -6.11 8.24 13.81
N ARG A 68 -4.80 7.96 13.89
CA ARG A 68 -4.06 7.74 15.14
C ARG A 68 -4.19 8.90 16.12
N ASP A 69 -4.35 10.13 15.64
CA ASP A 69 -4.51 11.33 16.48
C ASP A 69 -5.77 11.27 17.36
N MET A 70 -6.75 10.45 16.97
CA MET A 70 -8.03 10.28 17.68
C MET A 70 -8.05 9.08 18.62
N TRP A 71 -7.00 8.26 18.61
CA TRP A 71 -6.97 7.00 19.36
C TRP A 71 -6.31 7.14 20.72
N ASN A 72 -6.74 6.31 21.68
CA ASN A 72 -6.10 6.23 22.97
C ASN A 72 -4.66 5.70 22.85
N LYS A 73 -3.70 6.39 23.48
CA LYS A 73 -2.27 6.04 23.43
C LYS A 73 -1.97 4.59 23.82
N LYS A 74 -2.64 4.04 24.84
CA LYS A 74 -2.41 2.65 25.27
C LYS A 74 -2.90 1.65 24.22
N VAL A 75 -4.02 1.95 23.57
CA VAL A 75 -4.55 1.12 22.46
C VAL A 75 -3.60 1.19 21.26
N LEU A 76 -3.05 2.36 20.96
CA LEU A 76 -2.03 2.52 19.91
C LEU A 76 -0.80 1.63 20.16
N GLU A 77 -0.29 1.60 21.40
CA GLU A 77 0.88 0.76 21.74
C GLU A 77 0.63 -0.74 21.53
N GLU A 78 -0.59 -1.22 21.79
CA GLU A 78 -1.00 -2.60 21.51
C GLU A 78 -1.12 -2.86 20.02
N LYS A 79 -1.80 -1.95 19.29
CA LYS A 79 -1.98 -2.05 17.83
C LYS A 79 -0.67 -1.90 17.06
N ASP A 80 0.30 -1.15 17.56
CA ASP A 80 1.62 -1.04 16.94
C ASP A 80 2.39 -2.37 16.92
N LYS A 81 2.12 -3.28 17.86
CA LYS A 81 2.70 -4.64 17.82
C LYS A 81 2.08 -5.47 16.69
N GLU A 82 0.77 -5.35 16.51
CA GLU A 82 0.03 -6.00 15.43
C GLU A 82 0.47 -5.47 14.07
N ILE A 83 0.56 -4.14 13.92
CA ILE A 83 1.08 -3.46 12.74
C ILE A 83 2.47 -3.98 12.38
N ARG A 84 3.43 -3.99 13.33
CA ARG A 84 4.79 -4.49 13.06
C ARG A 84 4.80 -5.94 12.57
N LYS A 85 3.93 -6.80 13.11
CA LYS A 85 3.82 -8.21 12.70
C LYS A 85 3.29 -8.32 11.26
N ILE A 86 2.26 -7.56 10.93
CA ILE A 86 1.65 -7.55 9.59
C ILE A 86 2.62 -6.95 8.57
N GLU A 87 3.29 -5.83 8.89
CA GLU A 87 4.29 -5.24 8.00
C GLU A 87 5.44 -6.22 7.72
N ALA A 88 5.93 -6.94 8.75
CA ALA A 88 6.95 -7.96 8.55
C ALA A 88 6.45 -9.13 7.67
N LYS A 89 5.19 -9.57 7.84
CA LYS A 89 4.56 -10.62 7.02
C LYS A 89 4.49 -10.23 5.53
N TYR A 90 4.19 -8.98 5.22
CA TYR A 90 3.92 -8.53 3.85
C TYR A 90 5.08 -7.82 3.16
N ARG A 91 6.11 -7.37 3.89
CA ARG A 91 7.21 -6.53 3.38
C ARG A 91 7.77 -7.01 2.04
N ASP A 92 8.20 -8.27 1.96
CA ASP A 92 8.86 -8.77 0.75
C ASP A 92 7.89 -8.84 -0.45
N ARG A 93 6.62 -9.20 -0.22
CA ARG A 93 5.60 -9.26 -1.27
C ARG A 93 5.30 -7.86 -1.80
N VAL A 94 5.11 -6.89 -0.91
CA VAL A 94 4.81 -5.51 -1.27
C VAL A 94 5.99 -4.83 -1.96
N LEU A 95 7.22 -5.05 -1.49
CA LEU A 95 8.41 -4.52 -2.17
C LEU A 95 8.54 -5.07 -3.59
N LYS A 96 8.29 -6.38 -3.79
CA LYS A 96 8.30 -6.98 -5.13
C LYS A 96 7.21 -6.40 -6.04
N ALA A 97 5.99 -6.23 -5.52
CA ALA A 97 4.90 -5.61 -6.25
C ALA A 97 5.23 -4.16 -6.63
N CYS A 98 5.76 -3.35 -5.70
CA CYS A 98 6.16 -1.98 -5.96
C CYS A 98 7.26 -1.88 -7.03
N ASN A 99 8.27 -2.76 -7.00
CA ASN A 99 9.31 -2.78 -8.04
C ASN A 99 8.72 -3.11 -9.41
N ARG A 100 7.83 -4.11 -9.51
CA ARG A 100 7.16 -4.43 -10.78
C ARG A 100 6.32 -3.28 -11.31
N LEU A 101 5.55 -2.60 -10.46
CA LEU A 101 4.80 -1.41 -10.88
C LEU A 101 5.73 -0.29 -11.37
N LEU A 102 6.89 -0.08 -10.75
CA LEU A 102 7.89 0.89 -11.24
C LEU A 102 8.48 0.50 -12.60
N GLU A 103 8.59 -0.79 -12.90
CA GLU A 103 9.09 -1.30 -14.18
C GLU A 103 8.01 -1.25 -15.28
N GLU A 104 6.78 -1.65 -14.97
CA GLU A 104 5.67 -1.74 -15.92
C GLU A 104 5.04 -0.38 -16.24
N MET A 105 5.02 0.56 -15.29
CA MET A 105 4.34 1.86 -15.44
C MET A 105 5.28 3.04 -15.73
N ARG A 106 6.58 2.81 -15.89
CA ARG A 106 7.57 3.86 -16.19
C ARG A 106 7.32 4.48 -17.56
#